data_AF-Q7V1P6-F1
#
_entry.id   AF-Q7V1P6-F1
#
_cell.length_a   1.000
_cell.length_b   1.000
_cell.length_c   1.000
_cell.angle_alpha   90.00
_cell.angle_beta   90.00
_cell.angle_gamma   90.00
#
_symmetry.space_group_name_H-M   'P 1'
#
loop_
_entity.id
_entity.type
_entity.pdbx_description
1 polymer ?
#
loop_
_entity_poly.entity_id
_entity_poly.type
_entity_poly.pdbx_seq_one_letter_code
_entity_poly.pdbx_strand_id
1 'polypeptide(L)'
;MPNFYMPTKKRRVGFIPRSDVLDLINKLSFENNLSISKIINILVEEALYKRGIFNIKNGKILNYENKIKFDNENLIKIKNDDKDISNEIYNSENQSDNVPSHKFIDKEIYEKFLMFLQFQEEMKKRN
;
A
#
# COMPACT_ATOMS: atom_id res chain seq x y z
N MET A 1 -40.80 7.33 23.33
CA MET A 1 -39.59 6.73 23.94
C MET A 1 -38.43 7.00 23.00
N PRO A 2 -37.43 7.82 23.35
CA PRO A 2 -36.30 8.08 22.46
C PRO A 2 -35.27 6.95 22.59
N ASN A 3 -34.95 6.29 21.48
CA ASN A 3 -33.89 5.29 21.42
C ASN A 3 -32.53 5.98 21.51
N PHE A 4 -31.89 5.93 22.68
CA PHE A 4 -30.50 6.31 22.84
C PHE A 4 -29.62 5.31 22.07
N TYR A 5 -29.09 5.73 20.92
CA TYR A 5 -28.02 5.02 20.23
C TYR A 5 -26.78 5.02 21.15
N MET A 6 -26.59 3.93 21.89
CA MET A 6 -25.43 3.74 22.73
C MET A 6 -24.17 3.69 21.83
N PRO A 7 -23.09 4.45 22.12
CA PRO A 7 -21.86 4.36 21.36
C PRO A 7 -21.34 2.93 21.46
N THR A 8 -21.33 2.20 20.35
CA THR A 8 -20.74 0.87 20.30
C THR A 8 -19.27 0.98 20.69
N LYS A 9 -18.76 0.06 21.53
CA LYS A 9 -17.35 0.02 21.94
C LYS A 9 -16.47 -0.30 20.73
N LYS A 10 -16.10 0.72 19.94
CA LYS A 10 -15.13 0.59 18.85
C LYS A 10 -13.77 0.21 19.44
N ARG A 11 -13.22 -0.93 19.02
CA ARG A 11 -11.88 -1.37 19.42
C ARG A 11 -10.83 -0.60 18.60
N ARG A 12 -9.75 -0.15 19.24
CA ARG A 12 -8.60 0.45 18.55
C ARG A 12 -7.62 -0.66 18.16
N VAL A 13 -7.09 -0.58 16.94
CA VAL A 13 -6.04 -1.49 16.45
C VAL A 13 -4.76 -0.67 16.39
N GLY A 14 -3.70 -1.16 17.05
CA GLY A 14 -2.37 -0.57 16.95
C GLY A 14 -1.73 -0.96 15.62
N PHE A 15 -1.39 0.02 14.79
CA PHE A 15 -0.71 -0.21 13.52
C PHE A 15 0.28 0.93 13.26
N ILE A 16 1.46 0.58 12.76
CA ILE A 16 2.51 1.54 12.40
C ILE A 16 2.63 1.54 10.88
N PRO A 17 2.12 2.57 10.18
CA PRO A 17 2.25 2.67 8.73
C PRO A 17 3.70 2.95 8.31
N ARG A 18 4.02 2.65 7.05
CA ARG A 18 5.27 3.12 6.41
C ARG A 18 5.24 4.65 6.28
N SER A 19 6.41 5.27 6.19
CA SER A 19 6.54 6.73 6.15
C SER A 19 5.84 7.35 4.94
N ASP A 20 6.04 6.78 3.76
CA ASP A 20 5.38 7.19 2.51
C ASP A 20 3.85 7.13 2.59
N VAL A 21 3.33 6.05 3.17
CA VAL A 21 1.88 5.87 3.37
C VAL A 21 1.35 6.88 4.40
N LEU A 22 2.10 7.15 5.47
CA LEU A 22 1.71 8.12 6.47
C LEU A 22 1.64 9.54 5.89
N ASP A 23 2.63 9.93 5.08
CA ASP A 23 2.65 11.22 4.41
C ASP A 23 1.46 11.38 3.45
N LEU A 24 1.14 10.32 2.69
CA LEU A 24 -0.04 10.31 1.82
C LEU A 24 -1.34 10.45 2.62
N ILE A 25 -1.48 9.73 3.75
CA ILE A 25 -2.64 9.84 4.64
C ILE A 25 -2.76 11.25 5.22
N ASN A 26 -1.65 11.87 5.63
CA ASN A 26 -1.63 13.24 6.15
C ASN A 26 -2.05 14.25 5.08
N LYS A 27 -1.56 14.09 3.85
CA LYS A 27 -1.96 14.91 2.70
C LYS A 27 -3.46 14.78 2.42
N LEU A 28 -3.99 13.55 2.35
CA LEU A 28 -5.42 13.30 2.16
C LEU A 28 -6.28 13.86 3.29
N SER A 29 -5.80 13.76 4.53
CA SER A 29 -6.46 14.31 5.72
C SER A 29 -6.60 15.82 5.61
N PHE A 30 -5.52 16.51 5.20
CA PHE A 30 -5.52 17.95 4.99
C PHE A 30 -6.42 18.38 3.83
N GLU A 31 -6.31 17.73 2.67
CA GLU A 31 -7.09 18.06 1.47
C GLU A 31 -8.60 17.87 1.66
N ASN A 32 -9.00 16.83 2.39
CA ASN A 32 -10.42 16.49 2.58
C ASN A 32 -11.00 17.04 3.89
N ASN A 33 -10.20 17.70 4.73
CA ASN A 33 -10.58 18.16 6.08
C ASN A 33 -11.22 17.03 6.93
N LEU A 34 -10.64 15.83 6.83
CA LEU A 34 -11.09 14.65 7.58
C LEU A 34 -9.99 14.21 8.54
N SER A 35 -10.39 13.66 9.69
CA SER A 35 -9.41 13.09 10.62
C SER A 35 -8.72 11.87 10.01
N ILE A 36 -7.47 11.65 10.41
CA ILE A 36 -6.66 10.51 9.97
C ILE A 36 -7.41 9.18 10.18
N SER A 37 -8.05 9.01 11.34
CA SER A 37 -8.84 7.81 11.63
C SER A 37 -10.02 7.62 10.67
N LYS A 38 -10.63 8.72 10.18
CA LYS A 38 -11.73 8.66 9.22
C LYS A 38 -11.23 8.31 7.82
N ILE A 39 -10.12 8.91 7.38
CA ILE A 39 -9.45 8.55 6.13
C ILE A 39 -9.08 7.06 6.12
N ILE A 40 -8.44 6.57 7.18
CA ILE A 40 -8.07 5.15 7.30
C ILE A 40 -9.31 4.26 7.21
N ASN A 41 -10.41 4.61 7.88
CA ASN A 41 -11.63 3.82 7.83
C ASN A 41 -12.21 3.73 6.41
N ILE A 42 -12.21 4.85 5.66
CA ILE A 42 -12.66 4.88 4.26
C ILE A 42 -11.76 3.98 3.39
N LEU A 43 -10.43 4.14 3.48
CA LEU A 43 -9.48 3.35 2.71
C LEU A 43 -9.62 1.84 2.99
N VAL A 44 -9.89 1.47 4.24
CA VAL A 44 -10.14 0.06 4.62
C VAL A 44 -11.43 -0.45 3.99
N GLU A 45 -12.53 0.33 4.05
CA GLU A 45 -13.80 -0.04 3.41
C GLU A 45 -13.66 -0.19 1.88
N GLU A 46 -12.92 0.71 1.24
CA GLU A 46 -12.63 0.64 -0.20
C GLU A 46 -11.78 -0.58 -0.56
N ALA A 47 -10.74 -0.88 0.23
CA ALA A 47 -9.90 -2.06 0.01
C ALA A 47 -10.72 -3.36 0.17
N LEU A 48 -11.59 -3.44 1.18
CA LEU A 48 -12.49 -4.58 1.37
C LEU A 48 -13.52 -4.71 0.24
N TYR A 49 -14.00 -3.58 -0.29
CA TYR A 49 -14.89 -3.55 -1.45
C TYR A 49 -14.19 -4.02 -2.72
N LYS A 50 -12.95 -3.59 -2.96
CA LYS A 50 -12.15 -4.05 -4.11
C LYS A 50 -11.84 -5.54 -4.05
N ARG A 51 -11.67 -6.09 -2.84
CA ARG A 51 -11.62 -7.56 -2.61
C ARG A 51 -12.99 -8.23 -2.76
N GLY A 52 -14.06 -7.44 -2.85
CA GLY A 52 -15.46 -7.85 -2.91
C GLY A 52 -15.90 -8.66 -1.68
N ILE A 53 -15.32 -8.35 -0.52
CA ILE A 53 -15.68 -8.88 0.80
C ILE A 53 -16.64 -7.91 1.49
N PHE A 54 -16.74 -6.67 1.01
CA PHE A 54 -17.58 -5.64 1.60
C PHE A 54 -18.45 -4.99 0.52
N ASN A 55 -19.70 -4.67 0.86
CA ASN A 55 -20.59 -3.90 -0.01
C ASN A 55 -20.74 -2.47 0.54
N ILE A 56 -20.17 -1.49 -0.18
CA ILE A 56 -20.21 -0.06 0.19
C ILE A 56 -21.66 0.45 0.29
N LYS A 57 -22.56 0.00 -0.58
CA LYS A 57 -23.96 0.49 -0.62
C LYS A 57 -24.74 0.09 0.63
N ASN A 58 -24.48 -1.11 1.14
CA ASN A 58 -25.28 -1.70 2.22
C ASN A 58 -24.54 -1.74 3.57
N GLY A 59 -23.24 -1.41 3.59
CA GLY A 59 -22.38 -1.49 4.77
C GLY A 59 -22.23 -2.91 5.32
N LYS A 60 -22.55 -3.94 4.53
CA LYS A 60 -22.56 -5.34 4.94
C LYS A 60 -21.34 -6.06 4.39
N ILE A 61 -20.79 -6.95 5.22
CA ILE A 61 -19.76 -7.91 4.82
C ILE A 61 -20.45 -8.97 3.95
N LEU A 62 -19.88 -9.22 2.78
CA LEU A 62 -20.21 -10.32 1.88
C LEU A 62 -19.42 -11.56 2.33
N ASN A 63 -20.03 -12.75 2.25
CA ASN A 63 -19.51 -14.03 2.77
C ASN A 63 -17.98 -14.18 2.64
N TYR A 64 -17.27 -13.89 3.73
CA TYR A 64 -15.81 -13.97 3.83
C TYR A 64 -15.30 -15.39 3.57
N GLU A 65 -16.03 -16.39 4.05
CA GLU A 65 -15.63 -17.81 3.95
C GLU A 65 -15.76 -18.39 2.54
N ASN A 66 -16.71 -17.91 1.74
CA ASN A 66 -16.88 -18.41 0.38
C ASN A 66 -15.79 -17.90 -0.56
N LYS A 67 -15.18 -16.74 -0.28
CA LYS A 67 -14.12 -16.16 -1.13
C LYS A 67 -12.71 -16.67 -0.84
N ILE A 68 -12.37 -16.97 0.42
CA ILE A 68 -11.05 -17.55 0.74
C ILE A 68 -10.86 -18.91 0.06
N LYS A 69 -11.93 -19.69 -0.13
CA LYS A 69 -11.87 -20.92 -0.93
C LYS A 69 -11.61 -20.65 -2.41
N PHE A 70 -12.25 -19.64 -3.01
CA PHE A 70 -12.05 -19.26 -4.42
C PHE A 70 -10.63 -18.70 -4.70
N ASP A 71 -10.02 -18.00 -3.75
CA ASP A 71 -8.67 -17.44 -3.93
C ASP A 71 -7.56 -18.49 -3.72
N ASN A 72 -7.75 -19.46 -2.83
CA ASN A 72 -6.79 -20.56 -2.64
C ASN A 72 -6.75 -21.53 -3.82
N GLU A 73 -7.87 -21.72 -4.53
CA GLU A 73 -7.92 -22.53 -5.75
C GLU A 73 -7.31 -21.80 -6.96
N ASN A 74 -7.36 -20.46 -6.99
CA ASN A 74 -6.78 -19.65 -8.05
C ASN A 74 -5.30 -19.26 -7.82
N LEU A 75 -4.80 -19.28 -6.58
CA LEU A 75 -3.37 -19.05 -6.30
C LEU A 75 -2.47 -20.17 -6.84
N ILE A 76 -3.00 -21.39 -7.03
CA ILE A 76 -2.24 -22.54 -7.56
C ILE A 76 -2.16 -22.50 -9.09
N LYS A 77 -2.99 -21.71 -9.78
CA LYS A 77 -3.07 -21.64 -11.25
C LYS A 77 -2.41 -20.41 -11.89
N ILE A 78 -1.61 -19.64 -11.16
CA ILE A 78 -0.71 -18.65 -11.78
C ILE A 78 0.70 -19.25 -11.87
N LYS A 79 0.79 -20.35 -12.60
CA LYS A 79 2.02 -20.78 -13.27
C LYS A 79 1.63 -21.14 -14.68
N ASN A 80 2.10 -20.31 -15.60
CA ASN A 80 2.26 -20.56 -17.02
C ASN A 80 0.97 -20.94 -17.76
N ASP A 81 0.47 -20.03 -18.59
CA ASP A 81 0.49 -20.26 -20.03
C ASP A 81 -0.10 -19.06 -20.76
N ASP A 82 0.68 -18.60 -21.74
CA ASP A 82 0.28 -17.69 -22.78
C ASP A 82 -0.91 -18.28 -23.56
N LYS A 83 -2.04 -17.58 -23.61
CA LYS A 83 -2.79 -17.23 -24.84
C LYS A 83 -4.22 -16.75 -24.58
N ASP A 84 -4.50 -15.62 -25.24
CA ASP A 84 -5.78 -15.27 -25.84
C ASP A 84 -7.00 -15.11 -24.92
N ILE A 85 -7.12 -13.91 -24.34
CA ILE A 85 -8.39 -13.17 -24.41
C ILE A 85 -8.07 -11.80 -25.00
N SER A 86 -8.08 -11.77 -26.32
CA SER A 86 -8.11 -10.59 -27.15
C SER A 86 -9.50 -9.96 -27.12
N ASN A 87 -9.51 -8.63 -27.18
CA ASN A 87 -10.59 -7.75 -27.64
C ASN A 87 -11.61 -7.29 -26.59
N GLU A 88 -11.20 -6.31 -25.78
CA GLU A 88 -11.66 -4.93 -25.96
C GLU A 88 -10.79 -4.01 -25.08
N ILE A 89 -10.48 -2.80 -25.58
CA ILE A 89 -9.57 -1.78 -25.02
C ILE A 89 -8.12 -1.83 -25.56
N TYR A 90 -8.00 -1.73 -26.89
CA TYR A 90 -6.91 -1.02 -27.59
C TYR A 90 -7.58 0.23 -28.20
N ASN A 91 -7.08 1.47 -28.26
CA ASN A 91 -5.77 2.08 -28.08
C ASN A 91 -5.98 3.57 -27.75
N SER A 92 -5.25 4.12 -26.79
CA SER A 92 -4.65 5.45 -26.96
C SER A 92 -3.23 5.35 -26.43
N GLU A 93 -2.33 5.44 -27.39
CA GLU A 93 -0.90 5.22 -27.28
C GLU A 93 -0.18 6.31 -26.48
N ASN A 94 0.78 5.83 -25.68
CA ASN A 94 2.15 6.33 -25.55
C ASN A 94 2.36 7.79 -25.11
N GLN A 95 2.82 7.93 -23.86
CA GLN A 95 4.01 8.74 -23.60
C GLN A 95 4.79 8.23 -22.38
N SER A 96 5.94 7.64 -22.72
CA SER A 96 7.25 7.72 -22.05
C SER A 96 7.32 7.50 -20.54
N ASP A 97 8.04 6.43 -20.19
CA ASP A 97 9.24 6.50 -19.35
C ASP A 97 9.18 7.40 -18.12
N ASN A 98 9.11 6.77 -16.95
CA ASN A 98 10.26 6.68 -16.05
C ASN A 98 9.74 6.19 -14.70
N VAL A 99 9.89 4.90 -14.47
CA VAL A 99 10.04 4.39 -13.11
C VAL A 99 11.19 5.19 -12.50
N PRO A 100 11.00 5.97 -11.40
CA PRO A 100 12.15 6.40 -10.65
C PRO A 100 12.64 5.15 -9.95
N SER A 101 13.48 4.39 -10.67
CA SER A 101 14.38 3.43 -10.08
C SER A 101 15.00 4.17 -8.89
N HIS A 102 14.75 3.60 -7.72
CA HIS A 102 15.43 3.85 -6.47
C HIS A 102 16.75 4.57 -6.74
N LYS A 103 16.79 5.90 -6.50
CA LYS A 103 17.94 6.77 -6.76
C LYS A 103 19.17 5.98 -6.34
N PHE A 104 19.94 5.52 -7.33
CA PHE A 104 21.26 4.96 -7.15
C PHE A 104 21.94 5.88 -6.14
N ILE A 105 22.37 5.33 -5.00
CA ILE A 105 23.14 6.07 -3.99
C ILE A 105 24.11 6.96 -4.77
N ASP A 106 23.98 8.28 -4.66
CA ASP A 106 24.71 9.23 -5.50
C ASP A 106 26.16 8.75 -5.56
N LYS A 107 26.68 8.52 -6.76
CA LYS A 107 28.04 7.96 -6.95
C LYS A 107 29.08 8.71 -6.10
N GLU A 108 28.88 10.01 -5.97
CA GLU A 108 29.65 10.91 -5.11
C GLU A 108 29.58 10.54 -3.61
N ILE A 109 28.40 10.17 -3.09
CA ILE A 109 28.22 9.72 -1.70
C ILE A 109 28.93 8.38 -1.48
N TYR A 110 28.84 7.46 -2.46
CA TYR A 110 29.51 6.17 -2.37
C TYR A 110 31.05 6.31 -2.34
N GLU A 111 31.61 7.17 -3.19
CA GLU A 111 33.05 7.46 -3.21
C GLU A 111 33.52 8.10 -1.89
N LYS A 112 32.75 9.06 -1.35
CA LYS A 112 33.03 9.66 -0.03
C LYS A 112 33.03 8.61 1.10
N PHE A 113 32.10 7.65 1.04
CA PHE A 113 32.03 6.56 2.03
C PHE A 113 33.24 5.63 1.96
N LEU A 114 33.71 5.27 0.76
CA LEU A 114 34.93 4.46 0.59
C LEU A 114 36.18 5.17 1.14
N MET A 115 36.33 6.47 0.85
CA MET A 115 37.41 7.28 1.42
C MET A 115 37.37 7.30 2.96
N PHE A 116 36.18 7.41 3.54
CA PHE A 116 36.01 7.37 5.00
C PHE A 116 36.46 6.04 5.60
N LEU A 117 36.08 4.90 5.00
CA LEU A 117 36.50 3.59 5.46
C LEU A 117 38.03 3.43 5.42
N GLN A 118 38.65 3.85 4.32
CA GLN A 118 40.11 3.82 4.18
C GLN A 118 40.81 4.68 5.24
N PHE A 119 40.27 5.86 5.53
CA PHE A 119 40.78 6.72 6.60
C PHE A 119 40.70 6.04 7.98
N GLN A 120 39.59 5.36 8.30
CA GLN A 120 39.45 4.63 9.56
C GLN A 120 40.51 3.53 9.70
N GLU A 121 40.81 2.81 8.63
CA GLU A 121 41.87 1.80 8.63
C GLU A 121 43.25 2.41 8.88
N GLU A 122 43.57 3.54 8.24
CA GLU A 122 44.83 4.25 8.44
C GLU A 122 44.98 4.79 9.88
N MET A 123 43.90 5.30 10.47
CA MET A 123 43.90 5.74 11.87
C MET A 123 44.13 4.58 12.84
N LYS A 124 43.57 3.39 12.54
CA LYS A 124 43.81 2.17 13.33
C LYS A 124 45.23 1.64 13.23
N LYS A 125 45.93 1.85 12.10
CA LYS A 125 47.33 1.44 11.93
C LYS A 125 48.33 2.33 12.66
N ARG A 126 47.93 3.55 13.02
CA ARG A 126 48.79 4.56 13.69
C ARG A 126 48.67 4.57 15.21
N ASN A 127 47.72 3.83 15.77
CA ASN A 127 47.59 3.53 17.19
C ASN A 127 48.12 2.14 17.49
#